data_AF-A0AA37LVI0-F1
#
_entry.id   AF-A0AA37LVI0-F1
#
_cell.length_a   1.000
_cell.length_b   1.000
_cell.length_c   1.000
_cell.angle_alpha   90.00
_cell.angle_beta   90.00
_cell.angle_gamma   90.00
#
_symmetry.space_group_name_H-M   'P 1'
#
loop_
_entity.id
_entity.type
_entity.pdbx_description
1 polymer ?
#
loop_
_entity_poly.entity_id
_entity_poly.type
_entity_poly.pdbx_seq_one_letter_code
_entity_poly.pdbx_strand_id
1 'polypeptide(L)'
;MPGGHLHWPLYVPYALYGEVDHVYGWKAFNAGNGFTSAQGALNAVETVMYLVYVWLYFSRGKAVEGPAGVKKAVGGRAGALAIVVGFSAAVMTLSKTVLYWANEYFSGFDNIGHNPPMDLLFLWIIPKVSWADWGYGSGAWLLGSGYMIFSLGSEIVDGLALASKTTKTE
;
A
#
# COMPACT_ATOMS: atom_id res chain seq x y z
N MET A 1 -17.46 14.48 -3.85
CA MET A 1 -18.16 14.09 -5.10
C MET A 1 -18.68 15.32 -5.80
N PRO A 2 -18.84 15.28 -7.14
CA PRO A 2 -19.48 16.34 -7.91
C PRO A 2 -20.75 16.86 -7.22
N GLY A 3 -20.89 18.18 -7.14
CA GLY A 3 -21.99 18.86 -6.43
C GLY A 3 -21.71 19.17 -4.95
N GLY A 4 -20.62 18.68 -4.36
CA GLY A 4 -20.22 19.04 -2.99
C GLY A 4 -19.33 20.29 -2.92
N HIS A 5 -19.42 21.05 -1.82
CA HIS A 5 -18.61 22.26 -1.61
C HIS A 5 -17.10 22.00 -1.51
N LEU A 6 -16.67 20.79 -1.13
CA LEU A 6 -15.27 20.37 -1.13
C LEU A 6 -14.79 19.89 -2.51
N HIS A 7 -15.70 19.59 -3.44
CA HIS A 7 -15.35 19.06 -4.75
C HIS A 7 -14.48 20.05 -5.54
N TRP A 8 -14.87 21.32 -5.55
CA TRP A 8 -14.02 22.40 -5.99
C TRP A 8 -13.40 23.10 -4.78
N PRO A 9 -12.07 23.30 -4.71
CA PRO A 9 -11.06 22.94 -5.69
C PRO A 9 -10.36 21.58 -5.43
N LEU A 10 -10.63 20.91 -4.29
CA LEU A 10 -9.77 19.84 -3.78
C LEU A 10 -9.98 18.48 -4.43
N TYR A 11 -11.23 18.11 -4.72
CA TYR A 11 -11.59 16.76 -5.17
C TYR A 11 -12.03 16.72 -6.63
N VAL A 12 -11.62 17.70 -7.45
CA VAL A 12 -11.95 17.76 -8.89
C VAL A 12 -11.48 16.51 -9.63
N PRO A 13 -10.23 16.01 -9.43
CA PRO A 13 -9.77 14.81 -10.13
C PRO A 13 -10.52 13.53 -9.73
N TYR A 14 -11.16 13.52 -8.56
CA TYR A 14 -11.90 12.36 -8.07
C TYR A 14 -13.29 12.18 -8.71
N ALA A 15 -13.76 13.16 -9.50
CA ALA A 15 -14.95 12.97 -10.33
C ALA A 15 -14.72 11.81 -11.32
N LEU A 16 -13.61 11.87 -12.06
CA LEU A 16 -13.25 10.85 -13.04
C LEU A 16 -13.10 9.47 -12.39
N TYR A 17 -12.50 9.39 -11.21
CA TYR A 17 -12.39 8.14 -10.47
C TYR A 17 -13.75 7.55 -10.08
N GLY A 18 -14.71 8.38 -9.66
CA GLY A 18 -16.07 7.94 -9.31
C GLY A 18 -16.94 7.59 -10.51
N GLU A 19 -16.61 8.10 -11.70
CA GLU A 19 -17.25 7.74 -12.98
C GLU A 19 -16.71 6.43 -13.55
N VAL A 20 -15.39 6.20 -13.43
CA VAL A 20 -14.76 4.95 -13.85
C VAL A 20 -15.08 3.82 -12.87
N ASP A 21 -15.03 4.08 -11.57
CA ASP A 21 -15.33 3.07 -10.57
C ASP A 21 -16.42 3.56 -9.61
N HIS A 22 -17.62 3.01 -9.83
CA HIS A 22 -18.80 3.38 -9.07
C HIS A 22 -18.72 3.00 -7.57
N VAL A 23 -17.72 2.22 -7.15
CA VAL A 23 -17.46 1.93 -5.73
C VAL A 23 -17.05 3.18 -4.95
N TYR A 24 -16.49 4.17 -5.64
CA TYR A 24 -16.21 5.49 -5.06
C TYR A 24 -17.35 6.48 -5.29
N GLY A 25 -18.29 6.20 -6.20
CA GLY A 25 -19.31 7.14 -6.62
C GLY A 25 -20.58 7.15 -5.76
N TRP A 26 -21.57 7.92 -6.24
CA TRP A 26 -22.88 8.03 -5.58
C TRP A 26 -23.63 6.70 -5.49
N LYS A 27 -23.40 5.76 -6.42
CA LYS A 27 -23.98 4.41 -6.40
C LYS A 27 -23.67 3.71 -5.08
N ALA A 28 -22.39 3.57 -4.74
CA ALA A 28 -21.96 2.91 -3.51
C ALA A 28 -22.37 3.68 -2.24
N PHE A 29 -22.30 5.02 -2.28
CA PHE A 29 -22.72 5.86 -1.16
C PHE A 29 -24.21 5.69 -0.84
N ASN A 30 -25.08 5.80 -1.84
CA ASN A 30 -26.53 5.68 -1.66
C ASN A 30 -26.97 4.26 -1.29
N ALA A 31 -26.22 3.24 -1.74
CA ALA A 31 -26.44 1.85 -1.38
C ALA A 31 -25.96 1.51 0.05
N GLY A 32 -25.31 2.44 0.77
CA GLY A 32 -24.73 2.16 2.08
C GLY A 32 -23.60 1.12 2.02
N ASN A 33 -22.89 1.04 0.89
CA ASN A 33 -21.82 0.06 0.72
C ASN A 33 -20.59 0.45 1.56
N GLY A 34 -20.31 -0.33 2.61
CA GLY A 34 -19.21 -0.07 3.53
C GLY A 34 -17.81 -0.41 3.01
N PHE A 35 -17.69 -1.04 1.84
CA PHE A 35 -16.40 -1.54 1.33
C PHE A 35 -15.34 -0.44 1.22
N THR A 36 -15.68 0.67 0.55
CA THR A 36 -14.76 1.80 0.34
C THR A 36 -14.37 2.47 1.65
N SER A 37 -15.31 2.61 2.59
CA SER A 37 -15.03 3.18 3.91
C SER A 37 -14.14 2.26 4.76
N ALA A 38 -14.34 0.94 4.68
CA ALA A 38 -13.50 -0.04 5.36
C ALA A 38 -12.05 -0.04 4.81
N GLN A 39 -11.89 0.06 3.49
CA GLN A 39 -10.59 0.26 2.84
C GLN A 39 -9.91 1.54 3.35
N GLY A 40 -10.68 2.64 3.44
CA GLY A 40 -10.20 3.92 3.98
C GLY A 40 -9.75 3.85 5.45
N ALA A 41 -10.49 3.13 6.30
CA ALA A 41 -10.10 2.92 7.70
C ALA A 41 -8.76 2.18 7.81
N LEU A 42 -8.54 1.15 7.00
CA LEU A 42 -7.26 0.45 6.96
C LEU A 42 -6.14 1.29 6.34
N ASN A 43 -6.42 2.21 5.41
CA ASN A 43 -5.43 3.17 4.91
C ASN A 43 -4.95 4.10 6.04
N ALA A 44 -5.83 4.50 6.97
CA ALA A 44 -5.43 5.30 8.13
C ALA A 44 -4.48 4.51 9.05
N VAL A 45 -4.78 3.23 9.32
CA VAL A 45 -3.91 2.35 10.10
C VAL A 45 -2.56 2.16 9.42
N GLU A 46 -2.56 1.86 8.13
CA GLU A 46 -1.35 1.73 7.31
C GLU A 46 -0.50 3.00 7.34
N THR A 47 -1.14 4.19 7.23
CA THR A 47 -0.45 5.47 7.32
C THR A 47 0.24 5.64 8.66
N VAL A 48 -0.42 5.30 9.77
CA VAL A 48 0.19 5.33 11.11
C VAL A 48 1.38 4.37 11.18
N MET A 49 1.27 3.18 10.61
CA MET A 49 2.38 2.21 10.59
C MET A 49 3.59 2.74 9.80
N TYR A 50 3.38 3.35 8.63
CA TYR A 50 4.47 3.97 7.89
C TYR A 50 5.07 5.17 8.62
N LEU A 51 4.26 5.98 9.30
CA LEU A 51 4.77 7.07 10.15
C LEU A 51 5.64 6.53 11.29
N VAL A 52 5.25 5.42 11.92
CA VAL A 52 6.06 4.74 12.95
C VAL A 52 7.37 4.21 12.35
N TYR A 53 7.32 3.57 11.18
CA TYR A 53 8.51 3.09 10.47
C TYR A 53 9.50 4.22 10.20
N VAL A 54 9.01 5.31 9.61
CA VAL A 54 9.81 6.50 9.28
C VAL A 54 10.35 7.17 10.54
N TRP A 55 9.53 7.28 11.59
CA TRP A 55 9.96 7.81 12.88
C TRP A 55 11.09 6.98 13.50
N LEU A 56 11.00 5.65 13.48
CA LEU A 56 12.08 4.77 13.96
C LEU A 56 13.36 4.96 13.14
N TYR A 57 13.23 5.05 11.81
CA TYR A 57 14.36 5.32 10.91
C TYR A 57 15.06 6.63 11.26
N PHE A 58 14.31 7.73 11.43
CA PHE A 58 14.92 9.03 11.69
C PHE A 58 15.46 9.17 13.11
N SER A 59 14.73 8.68 14.11
CA SER A 59 15.09 8.85 15.52
C SER A 59 16.17 7.90 16.02
N ARG A 60 16.30 6.70 15.41
CA ARG A 60 17.22 5.64 15.89
C ARG A 60 18.30 5.26 14.87
N GLY A 61 18.23 5.78 13.65
CA GLY A 61 19.22 5.44 12.62
C GLY A 61 20.58 6.05 12.91
N LYS A 62 21.63 5.26 12.73
CA LYS A 62 23.04 5.64 12.87
C LYS A 62 23.75 5.53 11.53
N ALA A 63 24.78 6.34 11.33
CA ALA A 63 25.68 6.19 10.21
C ALA A 63 26.45 4.87 10.34
N VAL A 64 26.44 4.08 9.28
CA VAL A 64 27.16 2.81 9.14
C VAL A 64 27.96 2.90 7.85
N GLU A 65 29.26 2.68 7.94
CA GLU A 65 30.12 2.58 6.77
C GLU A 65 29.84 1.28 6.02
N GLY A 66 29.69 1.38 4.70
CA GLY A 66 29.56 0.24 3.83
C GLY A 66 30.41 0.39 2.57
N PRO A 67 30.48 -0.67 1.73
CA PRO A 67 31.31 -0.67 0.52
C PRO A 67 30.96 0.45 -0.49
N ALA A 68 29.73 0.96 -0.42
CA ALA A 68 29.21 2.04 -1.27
C ALA A 68 29.10 3.39 -0.53
N GLY A 69 29.84 3.57 0.58
CA GLY A 69 29.83 4.78 1.40
C GLY A 69 28.98 4.66 2.67
N VAL A 70 28.77 5.79 3.33
CA VAL A 70 28.04 5.88 4.61
C VAL A 70 26.53 5.78 4.37
N LYS A 71 25.88 4.81 5.00
CA LYS A 71 24.42 4.63 4.98
C LYS A 71 23.84 4.79 6.38
N LYS A 72 22.61 5.27 6.48
CA LYS A 72 21.88 5.30 7.76
C LYS A 72 21.15 3.98 7.95
N ALA A 73 21.45 3.28 9.05
CA ALA A 73 20.83 2.00 9.40
C ALA A 73 20.30 2.02 10.84
N VAL A 74 19.22 1.27 11.08
CA VAL A 74 18.66 1.07 12.43
C VAL A 74 18.92 -0.36 12.86
N GLY A 75 19.70 -0.54 13.92
CA GLY A 75 20.01 -1.85 14.48
C GLY A 75 19.19 -2.20 15.73
N GLY A 76 19.39 -3.43 16.23
CA GLY A 76 18.82 -3.90 17.49
C GLY A 76 17.29 -3.97 17.50
N ARG A 77 16.69 -3.85 18.70
CA ARG A 77 15.22 -3.95 18.88
C ARG A 77 14.45 -2.91 18.05
N ALA A 78 14.99 -1.70 17.91
CA ALA A 78 14.33 -0.65 17.11
C ALA A 78 14.30 -0.99 15.62
N GLY A 79 15.39 -1.57 15.09
CA GLY A 79 15.44 -2.06 13.70
C GLY A 79 14.47 -3.20 13.48
N ALA A 80 14.46 -4.19 14.38
CA ALA A 80 13.50 -5.30 14.32
C ALA A 80 12.04 -4.82 14.34
N LEU A 81 11.71 -3.86 15.22
CA LEU A 81 10.37 -3.25 15.26
C LEU A 81 10.03 -2.51 13.97
N ALA A 82 10.98 -1.75 13.41
CA ALA A 82 10.77 -1.06 12.14
C ALA A 82 10.46 -2.06 11.02
N ILE A 83 11.26 -3.12 10.87
CA ILE A 83 11.07 -4.13 9.83
C ILE A 83 9.70 -4.83 10.00
N VAL A 84 9.33 -5.23 11.22
CA VAL A 84 8.03 -5.87 11.47
C VAL A 84 6.87 -4.93 11.14
N VAL A 85 6.92 -3.67 11.56
CA VAL A 85 5.88 -2.68 11.27
C VAL A 85 5.77 -2.43 9.77
N GLY A 86 6.89 -2.23 9.08
CA GLY A 86 6.91 -2.01 7.63
C GLY A 86 6.40 -3.23 6.85
N PHE A 87 6.79 -4.44 7.27
CA PHE A 87 6.32 -5.69 6.67
C PHE A 87 4.81 -5.86 6.85
N SER A 88 4.29 -5.66 8.06
CA SER A 88 2.85 -5.77 8.32
C SER A 88 2.04 -4.72 7.55
N ALA A 89 2.57 -3.50 7.39
CA ALA A 89 1.93 -2.46 6.57
C ALA A 89 1.85 -2.92 5.10
N ALA A 90 2.96 -3.40 4.53
CA ALA A 90 3.01 -3.88 3.16
C ALA A 90 2.07 -5.08 2.91
N VAL A 91 1.99 -6.04 3.85
CA VAL A 91 1.02 -7.14 3.78
C VAL A 91 -0.41 -6.59 3.75
N MET A 92 -0.75 -5.62 4.60
CA MET A 92 -2.07 -5.01 4.63
C MET A 92 -2.41 -4.34 3.28
N THR A 93 -1.46 -3.61 2.70
CA THR A 93 -1.59 -3.01 1.36
C THR A 93 -1.93 -4.04 0.29
N LEU A 94 -1.15 -5.14 0.27
CA LEU A 94 -1.31 -6.21 -0.70
C LEU A 94 -2.68 -6.87 -0.54
N SER A 95 -3.03 -7.25 0.70
CA SER A 95 -4.29 -7.92 1.02
C SER A 95 -5.50 -7.07 0.65
N LYS A 96 -5.47 -5.76 0.94
CA LYS A 96 -6.53 -4.83 0.54
C LYS A 96 -6.70 -4.75 -0.96
N THR A 97 -5.59 -4.67 -1.69
CA THR A 97 -5.59 -4.55 -3.14
C THR A 97 -6.14 -5.82 -3.79
N VAL A 98 -5.72 -7.00 -3.31
CA VAL A 98 -6.24 -8.29 -3.76
C VAL A 98 -7.73 -8.43 -3.42
N LEU A 99 -8.13 -8.06 -2.20
CA LEU A 99 -9.54 -8.10 -1.78
C LEU A 99 -10.42 -7.22 -2.66
N TYR A 100 -9.92 -6.07 -3.09
CA TYR A 100 -10.64 -5.18 -3.99
C TYR A 100 -10.88 -5.80 -5.36
N TRP A 101 -9.86 -6.43 -5.96
CA TRP A 101 -10.04 -7.15 -7.21
C TRP A 101 -10.98 -8.33 -7.06
N ALA A 102 -10.86 -9.09 -5.96
CA ALA A 102 -11.75 -10.20 -5.66
C ALA A 102 -13.21 -9.72 -5.50
N ASN A 103 -13.44 -8.62 -4.77
CA ASN A 103 -14.76 -8.05 -4.59
C ASN A 103 -15.40 -7.65 -5.93
N GLU A 104 -14.62 -7.07 -6.85
CA GLU A 104 -15.13 -6.71 -8.16
C GLU A 104 -15.42 -7.94 -9.03
N TYR A 105 -14.54 -8.94 -9.00
CA TYR A 105 -14.76 -10.21 -9.71
C TYR A 105 -16.01 -10.95 -9.20
N PHE A 106 -16.19 -11.08 -7.88
CA PHE A 106 -17.33 -11.78 -7.28
C PHE A 106 -18.64 -10.99 -7.33
N SER A 107 -18.59 -9.67 -7.56
CA SER A 107 -19.79 -8.87 -7.83
C SER A 107 -20.16 -8.81 -9.31
N GLY A 108 -19.45 -9.55 -10.18
CA GLY A 108 -19.74 -9.57 -11.62
C GLY A 108 -19.36 -8.26 -12.32
N PHE A 109 -18.34 -7.57 -11.82
CA PHE A 109 -17.89 -6.27 -12.31
C PHE A 109 -18.96 -5.17 -12.22
N ASP A 110 -19.75 -5.18 -11.15
CA ASP A 110 -20.87 -4.26 -10.94
C ASP A 110 -20.45 -2.78 -10.89
N ASN A 111 -19.22 -2.46 -10.49
CA ASN A 111 -18.76 -1.08 -10.37
C ASN A 111 -17.94 -0.60 -11.57
N ILE A 112 -17.31 -1.52 -12.32
CA ILE A 112 -16.39 -1.15 -13.40
C ILE A 112 -16.80 -1.69 -14.78
N GLY A 113 -17.73 -2.64 -14.86
CA GLY A 113 -18.09 -3.35 -16.08
C GLY A 113 -18.77 -2.48 -17.15
N HIS A 114 -19.17 -1.26 -16.81
CA HIS A 114 -19.74 -0.29 -17.77
C HIS A 114 -18.68 0.42 -18.62
N ASN A 115 -17.40 0.36 -18.24
CA ASN A 115 -16.35 1.10 -18.92
C ASN A 115 -15.83 0.39 -20.17
N PRO A 116 -15.37 1.14 -21.19
CA PRO A 116 -14.58 0.60 -22.28
C PRO A 116 -13.33 -0.14 -21.76
N PRO A 117 -12.91 -1.25 -22.41
CA PRO A 117 -11.73 -2.02 -21.98
C PRO A 117 -10.44 -1.19 -21.89
N MET A 118 -10.29 -0.16 -22.73
CA MET A 118 -9.14 0.74 -22.72
C MET A 118 -9.13 1.66 -21.50
N ASP A 119 -10.29 2.17 -21.09
CA ASP A 119 -10.41 3.01 -19.89
C ASP A 119 -10.15 2.17 -18.63
N LEU A 120 -10.64 0.93 -18.60
CA LEU A 120 -10.28 -0.01 -17.52
C LEU A 120 -8.79 -0.29 -17.46
N LEU A 121 -8.15 -0.49 -18.61
CA LEU A 121 -6.71 -0.75 -18.65
C LEU A 121 -5.92 0.44 -18.06
N PHE A 122 -6.20 1.67 -18.51
CA PHE A 122 -5.42 2.84 -18.13
C PHE A 122 -5.82 3.49 -16.79
N LEU A 123 -7.10 3.44 -16.42
CA LEU A 123 -7.62 4.14 -15.23
C LEU A 123 -7.88 3.20 -14.05
N TRP A 124 -7.89 1.88 -14.26
CA TRP A 124 -8.14 0.90 -13.19
C TRP A 124 -7.04 -0.15 -13.03
N ILE A 125 -6.56 -0.78 -14.10
CA ILE A 125 -5.56 -1.87 -14.03
C ILE A 125 -4.13 -1.34 -13.86
N ILE A 126 -3.68 -0.48 -14.76
CA ILE A 126 -2.33 0.09 -14.73
C ILE A 126 -2.08 0.83 -13.40
N PRO A 127 -3.01 1.66 -12.89
CA PRO A 127 -2.91 2.27 -11.57
C PRO A 127 -2.89 1.28 -10.40
N LYS A 128 -3.11 -0.02 -10.58
CA LYS A 128 -3.01 -1.02 -9.50
C LYS A 128 -1.80 -1.94 -9.67
N VAL A 129 -1.33 -2.11 -10.90
CA VAL A 129 -0.28 -3.06 -11.29
C VAL A 129 1.05 -2.39 -11.62
N SER A 130 1.11 -1.26 -12.33
CA SER A 130 2.38 -0.76 -12.91
C SER A 130 3.18 0.21 -12.04
N TRP A 131 4.41 -0.19 -11.69
CA TRP A 131 5.43 0.58 -10.97
C TRP A 131 6.32 1.48 -11.86
N ALA A 132 6.13 1.51 -13.18
CA ALA A 132 7.06 2.18 -14.09
C ALA A 132 6.51 3.48 -14.70
N ASP A 133 7.17 4.59 -14.34
CA ASP A 133 7.30 5.89 -15.02
C ASP A 133 6.22 6.32 -16.02
N TRP A 134 5.15 6.95 -15.52
CA TRP A 134 4.36 7.94 -16.25
C TRP A 134 3.75 8.97 -15.29
N GLY A 135 4.59 9.81 -14.65
CA GLY A 135 4.25 11.13 -14.08
C GLY A 135 3.17 11.28 -12.99
N TYR A 136 2.34 10.26 -12.75
CA TYR A 136 1.17 10.27 -11.86
C TYR A 136 0.99 8.86 -11.28
N GLY A 137 2.05 8.33 -10.66
CA GLY A 137 2.16 6.95 -10.21
C GLY A 137 1.03 6.54 -9.26
N SER A 138 0.26 5.53 -9.65
CA SER A 138 -0.64 4.82 -8.73
C SER A 138 -0.41 3.30 -8.73
N GLY A 139 0.30 2.70 -9.69
CA GLY A 139 0.53 1.24 -9.74
C GLY A 139 1.64 0.72 -8.82
N ALA A 140 1.74 1.25 -7.60
CA ALA A 140 2.71 0.81 -6.59
C ALA A 140 2.18 -0.30 -5.68
N TRP A 141 0.88 -0.57 -5.69
CA TRP A 141 0.25 -1.25 -4.56
C TRP A 141 0.42 -2.76 -4.55
N LEU A 142 0.16 -3.51 -5.64
CA LEU A 142 0.45 -4.96 -5.65
C LEU A 142 1.95 -5.23 -5.61
N LEU A 143 2.63 -4.40 -6.37
CA LEU A 143 3.88 -4.73 -6.96
C LEU A 143 5.00 -4.12 -6.07
N GLY A 144 4.87 -2.86 -5.67
CA GLY A 144 5.70 -2.27 -4.60
C GLY A 144 5.51 -2.94 -3.24
N SER A 145 4.28 -3.27 -2.82
CA SER A 145 4.08 -3.99 -1.55
C SER A 145 4.65 -5.41 -1.60
N GLY A 146 4.52 -6.12 -2.72
CA GLY A 146 5.16 -7.42 -2.94
C GLY A 146 6.69 -7.35 -2.79
N TYR A 147 7.32 -6.30 -3.36
CA TYR A 147 8.75 -6.07 -3.17
C TYR A 147 9.10 -5.75 -1.71
N MET A 148 8.32 -4.90 -1.03
CA MET A 148 8.55 -4.60 0.40
C MET A 148 8.42 -5.83 1.29
N ILE A 149 7.42 -6.68 1.04
CA ILE A 149 7.24 -7.96 1.73
C ILE A 149 8.46 -8.85 1.52
N PHE A 150 8.94 -8.96 0.28
CA PHE A 150 10.14 -9.73 -0.02
C PHE A 150 11.37 -9.17 0.70
N SER A 151 11.66 -7.88 0.53
CA SER A 151 12.86 -7.24 1.10
C SER A 151 12.86 -7.30 2.63
N LEU A 152 11.79 -6.81 3.28
CA LEU A 152 11.70 -6.78 4.74
C LEU A 152 11.55 -8.19 5.32
N GLY A 153 10.83 -9.08 4.63
CA GLY A 153 10.69 -10.48 5.01
C GLY A 153 12.02 -11.22 4.99
N SER A 154 12.85 -11.00 3.97
CA SER A 154 14.20 -11.54 3.90
C SER A 154 15.05 -11.07 5.08
N GLU A 155 15.00 -9.78 5.46
CA GLU A 155 15.73 -9.28 6.63
C GLU A 155 15.25 -9.94 7.95
N ILE A 156 13.95 -10.21 8.09
CA ILE A 156 13.41 -10.96 9.25
C ILE A 156 14.00 -12.37 9.28
N VAL A 157 13.93 -13.09 8.15
CA VAL A 157 14.42 -14.47 8.04
C VAL A 157 15.92 -14.55 8.31
N ASP A 158 16.70 -13.66 7.70
CA ASP A 158 18.15 -13.60 7.88
C ASP A 158 18.51 -13.30 9.34
N GLY A 159 17.81 -12.36 9.98
CA GLY A 159 18.00 -12.05 11.40
C GLY A 159 17.71 -13.25 12.31
N LEU A 160 16.62 -13.98 12.07
CA LEU A 160 16.27 -15.19 12.82
C LEU A 160 17.27 -16.33 12.58
N ALA A 161 17.71 -16.53 11.33
CA ALA A 161 18.69 -17.54 10.97
C ALA A 161 20.05 -17.28 11.62
N LEU A 162 20.49 -16.01 11.71
CA LEU A 162 21.71 -15.62 12.38
C LEU A 162 21.65 -15.93 13.89
N ALA A 163 20.55 -15.57 14.55
CA ALA A 163 20.33 -15.82 15.98
C ALA A 163 20.29 -17.32 16.32
N SER A 164 19.71 -18.14 15.43
CA SER A 164 19.64 -19.59 15.61
C SER A 164 21.03 -20.26 15.64
N LYS A 165 21.98 -19.76 14.85
CA LYS A 165 23.36 -20.28 14.82
C LYS A 165 24.10 -20.03 16.12
N THR A 166 23.84 -18.91 16.79
CA THR A 166 24.46 -18.55 18.08
C THR A 166 23.95 -19.41 19.25
N THR A 167 22.77 -20.02 19.11
CA THR A 167 22.13 -20.82 20.17
C THR A 167 22.61 -22.27 20.20
N LYS A 168 23.19 -22.80 19.11
CA LYS A 168 23.64 -24.21 19.00
C LYS A 168 25.03 -24.51 19.60
N THR A 169 25.44 -23.77 20.63
CA THR A 169 26.78 -23.92 21.27
C THR A 169 26.73 -24.47 22.70
N GLU A 170 25.68 -25.22 23.04
CA GLU A 170 25.58 -26.01 24.28
C GLU A 170 25.51 -27.50 24.01
#